data_AF-A0A6A3V159-F1
#
_entry.id   AF-A0A6A3V159-F1
#
_cell.length_a   1.000
_cell.length_b   1.000
_cell.length_c   1.000
_cell.angle_alpha   90.00
_cell.angle_beta   90.00
_cell.angle_gamma   90.00
#
_symmetry.space_group_name_H-M   'P 1'
#
loop_
_entity.id
_entity.type
_entity.pdbx_description
1 polymer ?
#
loop_
_entity_poly.entity_id
_entity_poly.type
_entity_poly.pdbx_seq_one_letter_code
_entity_poly.pdbx_strand_id
1 'polypeptide(L)'
;MDFGSRELKYQDVTGQKVILPFTCHGVSTLQQAGQERRAIARLAKTVKLATNTRSVVQMKLDAEDGTTGVFLPKPTSKRHLLIAPTVDTVKDGMVSVVVLNVEGRRVKLPAREALGTWIPTDADMEILSLNGELERDRVAKPPTRTS
;
A
#
# COMPACT_ATOMS: atom_id res chain seq x y z
N MET A 1 15.04 2.82 -11.02
CA MET A 1 14.89 1.60 -10.20
C MET A 1 14.76 0.42 -11.15
N ASP A 2 15.55 -0.63 -10.94
CA ASP A 2 15.49 -1.86 -11.74
C ASP A 2 15.12 -3.04 -10.81
N PHE A 3 13.93 -3.58 -11.01
CA PHE A 3 13.40 -4.69 -10.21
C PHE A 3 14.00 -6.05 -10.60
N GLY A 4 14.54 -6.19 -11.82
CA GLY A 4 15.18 -7.42 -12.28
C GLY A 4 16.54 -7.62 -11.62
N SER A 5 17.35 -6.56 -11.57
CA SER A 5 18.64 -6.55 -10.85
C SER A 5 18.50 -6.23 -9.36
N ARG A 6 17.35 -5.72 -8.92
CA ARG A 6 17.08 -5.27 -7.55
C ARG A 6 18.02 -4.14 -7.11
N GLU A 7 18.25 -3.20 -8.02
CA GLU A 7 19.15 -2.07 -7.81
C GLU A 7 18.44 -0.74 -8.09
N LEU A 8 18.59 0.22 -7.18
CA LEU A 8 18.26 1.62 -7.41
C LEU A 8 19.55 2.37 -7.74
N LYS A 9 19.66 2.84 -8.99
CA LYS A 9 20.80 3.62 -9.48
C LYS A 9 20.40 5.08 -9.60
N TYR A 10 21.16 5.98 -8.99
CA TYR A 10 20.98 7.43 -9.09
C TYR A 10 22.33 8.16 -9.00
N GLN A 11 22.36 9.45 -9.33
CA GLN A 11 23.48 10.33 -9.06
C GLN A 11 23.13 11.16 -7.81
N ASP A 12 24.04 11.21 -6.85
CA ASP A 12 23.85 12.08 -5.68
C ASP A 12 24.11 13.56 -6.03
N VAL A 13 23.95 14.44 -5.04
CA VAL A 13 24.13 15.90 -5.21
C VAL A 13 25.54 16.32 -5.62
N THR A 14 26.53 15.43 -5.48
CA THR A 14 27.92 15.65 -5.91
C THR A 14 28.19 15.11 -7.31
N GLY A 15 27.19 14.47 -7.94
CA GLY A 15 27.31 13.81 -9.24
C GLY A 15 27.89 12.39 -9.14
N GLN A 16 28.14 11.88 -7.93
CA GLN A 16 28.66 10.53 -7.73
C GLN A 16 27.56 9.51 -8.01
N LYS A 17 27.89 8.45 -8.76
CA LYS A 17 26.98 7.34 -9.03
C LYS A 17 26.80 6.50 -7.77
N VAL A 18 25.57 6.37 -7.31
CA VAL A 18 25.16 5.52 -6.19
C VAL A 18 24.36 4.33 -6.74
N ILE A 19 24.65 3.14 -6.22
CA ILE A 19 23.91 1.90 -6.49
C ILE A 19 23.44 1.37 -5.14
N LEU A 20 22.14 1.49 -4.89
CA LEU A 20 21.52 0.96 -3.68
C LEU A 20 20.89 -0.40 -4.00
N PRO A 21 21.43 -1.52 -3.48
CA PRO A 21 20.78 -2.82 -3.60
C PRO A 21 19.52 -2.84 -2.72
N PHE A 22 18.46 -3.50 -3.19
CA PHE A 22 17.26 -3.75 -2.41
C PHE A 22 16.79 -5.20 -2.58
N THR A 23 15.86 -5.62 -1.73
CA THR A 23 15.19 -6.91 -1.87
C THR A 23 13.73 -6.69 -2.26
N CYS A 24 13.25 -7.49 -3.20
CA CYS A 24 11.82 -7.57 -3.51
C CYS A 24 11.22 -8.68 -2.66
N HIS A 25 10.54 -8.30 -1.58
CA HIS A 25 9.75 -9.20 -0.79
C HIS A 25 8.35 -9.31 -1.40
N GLY A 26 7.94 -10.52 -1.75
CA GLY A 26 6.55 -10.77 -2.11
C GLY A 26 5.61 -10.51 -0.93
N VAL A 27 4.31 -10.43 -1.21
CA VAL A 27 3.29 -10.28 -0.16
C VAL A 27 3.42 -11.38 0.90
N SER A 28 3.83 -12.59 0.51
CA SER A 28 4.08 -13.74 1.40
C SER A 28 5.15 -13.49 2.47
N THR A 29 6.21 -12.74 2.15
CA THR A 29 7.28 -12.41 3.11
C THR A 29 6.85 -11.32 4.10
N LEU A 30 6.07 -10.32 3.69
CA LEU A 30 5.39 -9.40 4.62
C LEU A 30 4.45 -10.18 5.54
N GLN A 31 3.80 -11.18 4.96
CA GLN A 31 2.90 -12.04 5.69
C GLN A 31 3.61 -12.89 6.77
N GLN A 32 4.88 -13.21 6.60
CA GLN A 32 5.66 -13.96 7.59
C GLN A 32 6.32 -13.04 8.63
N ALA A 33 6.85 -11.88 8.22
CA ALA A 33 7.58 -10.97 9.11
C ALA A 33 6.73 -10.40 10.27
N GLY A 34 5.44 -10.17 10.06
CA GLY A 34 4.54 -9.61 11.08
C GLY A 34 3.54 -10.60 11.69
N GLN A 35 3.80 -11.90 11.61
CA GLN A 35 2.76 -12.93 11.82
C GLN A 35 2.05 -12.85 13.18
N GLU A 36 2.78 -12.48 14.24
CA GLU A 36 2.26 -12.33 15.61
C GLU A 36 1.51 -11.01 15.86
N ARG A 37 1.75 -9.97 15.04
CA ARG A 37 1.24 -8.60 15.27
C ARG A 37 0.16 -8.17 14.26
N ARG A 38 -0.39 -9.13 13.52
CA ARG A 38 -1.41 -8.88 12.51
C ARG A 38 -2.75 -8.58 13.13
N ALA A 39 -3.41 -7.56 12.60
CA ALA A 39 -4.81 -7.31 12.86
C ALA A 39 -5.67 -7.62 11.63
N ILE A 40 -6.87 -8.13 11.87
CA ILE A 40 -7.85 -8.31 10.79
C ILE A 40 -8.50 -6.96 10.52
N ALA A 41 -8.40 -6.49 9.28
CA ALA A 41 -9.02 -5.25 8.85
C ALA A 41 -10.47 -5.48 8.43
N ARG A 42 -11.39 -4.90 9.19
CA ARG A 42 -12.85 -5.07 9.00
C ARG A 42 -13.51 -3.76 8.66
N LEU A 43 -14.48 -3.80 7.76
CA LEU A 43 -15.23 -2.60 7.39
C LEU A 43 -15.95 -1.99 8.62
N ALA A 44 -15.76 -0.71 8.89
CA ALA A 44 -16.33 -0.05 10.07
C ALA A 44 -17.87 0.05 10.03
N LYS A 45 -18.42 0.26 8.83
CA LYS A 45 -19.86 0.38 8.58
C LYS A 45 -20.22 -0.16 7.21
N THR A 46 -21.48 -0.54 7.00
CA THR A 46 -21.93 -1.02 5.68
C THR A 46 -21.76 0.08 4.63
N VAL A 47 -21.18 -0.26 3.48
CA VAL A 47 -20.99 0.67 2.36
C VAL A 47 -21.66 0.10 1.10
N LYS A 48 -22.33 0.97 0.34
CA LYS A 48 -22.86 0.65 -1.00
C LYS A 48 -21.94 1.31 -2.02
N LEU A 49 -21.26 0.50 -2.81
CA LEU A 49 -20.36 0.94 -3.87
C LEU A 49 -21.14 1.05 -5.17
N ALA A 50 -21.23 2.25 -5.73
CA ALA A 50 -21.79 2.48 -7.05
C ALA A 50 -20.86 1.91 -8.14
N THR A 51 -21.41 1.69 -9.32
CA THR A 51 -20.70 1.23 -10.52
C THR A 51 -19.65 2.26 -10.94
N ASN A 52 -18.48 1.81 -11.41
CA ASN A 52 -17.40 2.66 -11.93
C ASN A 52 -16.99 3.81 -11.00
N THR A 53 -17.03 3.57 -9.69
CA THR A 53 -16.83 4.61 -8.68
C THR A 53 -15.67 4.24 -7.75
N ARG A 54 -14.78 5.20 -7.52
CA ARG A 54 -13.77 5.16 -6.46
C ARG A 54 -14.40 5.57 -5.14
N SER A 55 -14.26 4.75 -4.11
CA SER A 55 -14.72 5.04 -2.75
C SER A 55 -13.59 4.89 -1.75
N VAL A 56 -13.54 5.76 -0.76
CA VAL A 56 -12.69 5.60 0.42
C VAL A 56 -13.55 5.00 1.53
N VAL A 57 -13.11 3.88 2.08
CA VAL A 57 -13.83 3.13 3.10
C VAL A 57 -13.00 3.02 4.37
N GLN A 58 -13.65 3.18 5.52
CA GLN A 58 -13.00 3.08 6.83
C GLN A 58 -12.93 1.62 7.26
N MET A 59 -11.73 1.16 7.63
CA MET A 59 -11.47 -0.15 8.19
C MET A 59 -11.17 -0.02 9.67
N LYS A 60 -11.89 -0.74 10.52
CA LYS A 60 -11.57 -0.92 11.92
C LYS A 60 -10.50 -2.00 12.08
N LEU A 61 -9.49 -1.68 12.89
CA LEU A 61 -8.37 -2.54 13.23
C LEU A 61 -8.34 -2.82 14.74
N ASP A 62 -7.61 -3.86 15.11
CA ASP A 62 -7.22 -4.16 16.50
C ASP A 62 -5.72 -3.87 16.61
N ALA A 63 -5.38 -2.58 16.57
CA ALA A 63 -4.03 -2.05 16.57
C ALA A 63 -4.04 -0.71 17.30
N GLU A 64 -2.90 -0.33 17.87
CA GLU A 64 -2.75 0.92 18.60
C GLU A 64 -2.81 2.14 17.66
N ASP A 65 -3.40 3.24 18.14
CA ASP A 65 -3.39 4.49 17.42
C ASP A 65 -1.96 5.02 17.28
N GLY A 66 -1.64 5.57 16.11
CA GLY A 66 -0.28 6.00 15.76
C GLY A 66 0.59 4.89 15.16
N THR A 67 0.19 3.62 15.23
CA THR A 67 0.90 2.54 14.52
C THR A 67 0.79 2.75 13.01
N THR A 68 1.93 2.82 12.32
CA THR A 68 1.98 2.83 10.86
C THR A 68 2.10 1.39 10.36
N GLY A 69 1.42 1.09 9.26
CA GLY A 69 1.41 -0.26 8.72
C GLY A 69 0.92 -0.35 7.28
N VAL A 70 0.87 -1.58 6.79
CA VAL A 70 0.40 -1.91 5.46
C VAL A 70 -0.87 -2.74 5.54
N PHE A 71 -1.94 -2.25 4.92
CA PHE A 71 -3.12 -3.02 4.61
C PHE A 71 -2.89 -3.86 3.36
N LEU A 72 -3.11 -5.17 3.49
CA LEU A 72 -3.09 -6.12 2.39
C LEU A 72 -4.49 -6.69 2.17
N PRO A 73 -5.09 -6.47 0.98
CA PRO A 73 -6.38 -7.07 0.64
C PRO A 73 -6.30 -8.60 0.70
N LYS A 74 -7.34 -9.23 1.25
CA LYS A 74 -7.49 -10.68 1.11
C LYS A 74 -8.01 -11.02 -0.31
N PRO A 75 -7.66 -12.19 -0.87
CA PRO A 75 -8.27 -12.66 -2.10
C PRO A 75 -9.80 -12.65 -2.00
N THR A 76 -10.47 -12.13 -3.02
CA THR A 76 -11.93 -11.99 -3.07
C THR A 76 -12.49 -12.62 -4.34
N SER A 77 -13.66 -13.26 -4.23
CA SER A 77 -14.41 -13.75 -5.39
C SER A 77 -15.11 -12.62 -6.15
N LYS A 78 -15.22 -11.42 -5.56
CA LYS A 78 -15.80 -10.21 -6.17
C LYS A 78 -14.79 -9.55 -7.13
N ARG A 79 -14.54 -10.17 -8.29
CA ARG A 79 -13.48 -9.75 -9.26
C ARG A 79 -13.63 -8.31 -9.79
N HIS A 80 -14.83 -7.72 -9.72
CA HIS A 80 -15.10 -6.33 -10.10
C HIS A 80 -14.72 -5.32 -9.01
N LEU A 81 -14.33 -5.77 -7.82
CA LEU A 81 -13.80 -4.90 -6.79
C LEU A 81 -12.28 -4.94 -6.81
N LEU A 82 -11.67 -3.81 -7.11
CA LEU A 82 -10.26 -3.58 -6.90
C LEU A 82 -10.08 -2.89 -5.55
N ILE A 83 -9.42 -3.58 -4.63
CA ILE A 83 -9.07 -3.05 -3.30
C ILE A 83 -7.57 -2.80 -3.32
N ALA A 84 -7.17 -1.56 -3.04
CA ALA A 84 -5.76 -1.19 -3.09
C ALA A 84 -5.03 -1.64 -1.81
N PRO A 85 -3.87 -2.29 -1.91
CA PRO A 85 -2.89 -2.28 -0.83
C PRO A 85 -2.60 -0.84 -0.43
N THR A 86 -2.59 -0.56 0.87
CA THR A 86 -2.53 0.81 1.39
C THR A 86 -1.54 0.88 2.54
N VAL A 87 -0.64 1.85 2.53
CA VAL A 87 0.16 2.24 3.70
C VAL A 87 -0.57 3.38 4.38
N ASP A 88 -0.80 3.29 5.69
CA ASP A 88 -1.51 4.32 6.46
C ASP A 88 -1.04 4.29 7.93
N THR A 89 -1.51 5.25 8.71
CA THR A 89 -1.31 5.30 10.17
C THR A 89 -2.67 5.18 10.85
N VAL A 90 -2.77 4.29 11.85
CA VAL A 90 -4.02 4.08 12.58
C VAL A 90 -4.43 5.35 13.32
N LYS A 91 -5.68 5.77 13.15
CA LYS A 91 -6.31 6.89 13.86
C LYS A 91 -7.70 6.48 14.32
N ASP A 92 -8.00 6.64 15.60
CA ASP A 92 -9.26 6.23 16.23
C ASP A 92 -9.60 4.74 15.97
N GLY A 93 -8.58 3.88 15.96
CA GLY A 93 -8.64 2.46 15.65
C GLY A 93 -8.98 2.16 14.19
N MET A 94 -8.81 3.12 13.27
CA MET A 94 -9.19 2.99 11.87
C MET A 94 -8.11 3.41 10.87
N VAL A 95 -8.22 2.87 9.65
CA VAL A 95 -7.45 3.27 8.47
C VAL A 95 -8.36 3.44 7.26
N SER A 96 -7.93 4.26 6.29
CA SER A 96 -8.69 4.56 5.08
C SER A 96 -8.20 3.73 3.90
N VAL A 97 -9.06 2.88 3.34
CA VAL A 97 -8.72 2.04 2.18
C VAL A 97 -9.50 2.49 0.96
N VAL A 98 -8.82 2.54 -0.19
CA VAL A 98 -9.47 2.82 -1.48
C VAL A 98 -10.04 1.53 -2.07
N VAL A 99 -11.31 1.58 -2.45
CA VAL A 99 -11.98 0.51 -3.20
C VAL A 99 -12.57 1.10 -4.48
N LEU A 100 -12.29 0.43 -5.60
CA LEU A 100 -12.83 0.76 -6.90
C LEU A 100 -13.74 -0.38 -7.36
N ASN A 101 -14.97 -0.04 -7.73
CA ASN A 101 -15.88 -0.96 -8.40
C ASN A 101 -15.81 -0.72 -9.91
N VAL A 102 -15.23 -1.67 -10.67
CA VAL A 102 -14.91 -1.51 -12.10
C VAL A 102 -15.92 -2.13 -13.05
N GLU A 103 -17.00 -2.74 -12.55
CA GLU A 103 -18.01 -3.40 -13.40
C GLU A 103 -19.42 -2.91 -13.05
N GLY A 104 -20.34 -3.06 -14.00
CA GLY A 104 -21.71 -2.53 -14.07
C GLY A 104 -22.64 -2.72 -12.85
N ARG A 105 -22.22 -3.41 -11.81
CA ARG A 105 -23.07 -3.86 -10.71
C ARG A 105 -22.80 -3.08 -9.44
N ARG A 106 -23.87 -2.58 -8.80
CA ARG A 106 -23.78 -2.01 -7.44
C ARG A 106 -23.44 -3.12 -6.45
N VAL A 107 -22.50 -2.85 -5.55
CA VAL A 107 -22.06 -3.82 -4.53
C VAL A 107 -22.38 -3.30 -3.14
N LYS A 108 -22.86 -4.17 -2.26
CA LYS A 108 -22.98 -3.89 -0.83
C LYS A 108 -21.86 -4.63 -0.09
N LEU A 109 -21.01 -3.88 0.60
CA LEU A 109 -20.03 -4.42 1.54
C LEU A 109 -20.61 -4.30 2.96
N PRO A 110 -20.99 -5.39 3.62
CA PRO A 110 -21.51 -5.36 4.98
C PRO A 110 -20.49 -4.88 6.02
N ALA A 111 -20.98 -4.22 7.05
CA ALA A 111 -20.19 -3.89 8.24
C ALA A 111 -19.53 -5.14 8.82
N ARG A 112 -18.34 -4.96 9.42
CA ARG A 112 -17.51 -6.01 10.00
C ARG A 112 -16.99 -7.06 9.01
N GLU A 113 -17.30 -6.96 7.72
CA GLU A 113 -16.68 -7.80 6.69
C GLU A 113 -15.16 -7.63 6.75
N ALA A 114 -14.43 -8.71 6.97
CA ALA A 114 -12.98 -8.71 6.91
C ALA A 114 -12.55 -8.57 5.44
N LEU A 115 -11.85 -7.50 5.08
CA LEU A 115 -11.42 -7.24 3.70
C LEU A 115 -9.92 -7.43 3.49
N GLY A 116 -9.17 -7.60 4.57
CA GLY A 116 -7.73 -7.82 4.50
C GLY A 116 -7.09 -7.94 5.85
N THR A 117 -5.76 -7.84 5.82
CA THR A 117 -4.90 -7.90 7.01
C THR A 117 -4.14 -6.60 7.13
N TRP A 118 -3.98 -6.13 8.36
CA TRP A 118 -3.08 -5.04 8.72
C TRP A 118 -1.77 -5.62 9.25
N ILE A 119 -0.65 -5.07 8.77
CA ILE A 119 0.70 -5.49 9.17
C ILE A 119 1.45 -4.23 9.63
N PRO A 120 1.71 -4.08 10.94
CA PRO A 120 2.56 -3.01 11.47
C PRO A 120 3.96 -3.02 10.86
N THR A 121 4.56 -1.85 10.64
CA THR A 121 5.92 -1.71 10.08
C THR A 121 6.98 -1.35 11.12
N ASP A 122 6.57 -1.15 12.37
CA ASP A 122 7.27 -0.50 13.49
C ASP A 122 8.52 -1.22 14.05
N ALA A 123 8.95 -2.37 13.50
CA ALA A 123 10.18 -3.04 13.95
C ALA A 123 11.14 -3.45 12.82
N ASP A 124 10.63 -3.98 11.71
CA ASP A 124 11.47 -4.63 10.69
C ASP A 124 11.40 -3.95 9.31
N MET A 125 10.61 -2.87 9.18
CA MET A 125 10.35 -2.22 7.90
C MET A 125 10.42 -0.71 8.02
N GLU A 126 11.39 -0.11 7.33
CA GLU A 126 11.44 1.34 7.20
C GLU A 126 10.54 1.79 6.04
N ILE A 127 9.56 2.65 6.34
CA ILE A 127 8.79 3.34 5.30
C ILE A 127 9.62 4.50 4.80
N LEU A 128 10.18 4.35 3.61
CA LEU A 128 10.89 5.44 2.95
C LEU A 128 9.89 6.54 2.59
N SER A 129 10.04 7.69 3.25
CA SER A 129 9.26 8.87 2.92
C SER A 129 9.75 9.44 1.60
N LEU A 130 8.85 9.56 0.62
CA LEU A 130 9.14 10.26 -0.62
C LEU A 130 9.08 11.76 -0.34
N ASN A 131 10.14 12.29 0.29
CA ASN A 131 10.27 13.69 0.71
C ASN A 131 10.55 14.65 -0.47
N GLY A 132 9.93 14.38 -1.62
CA GLY A 132 10.15 15.10 -2.87
C GLY A 132 11.52 14.84 -3.52
N GLU A 133 12.35 13.94 -2.99
CA GLU A 133 13.64 13.58 -3.61
C GLU A 133 13.47 12.88 -4.97
N LEU A 134 12.29 12.29 -5.21
CA LEU A 134 11.89 11.72 -6.50
C LEU A 134 10.92 12.64 -7.30
N GLU A 135 10.75 13.90 -6.90
CA GLU A 135 10.01 14.89 -7.70
C GLU A 135 10.67 15.06 -9.07
N ARG A 136 9.87 15.21 -10.13
CA ARG A 136 10.37 15.34 -11.52
C ARG A 136 11.43 16.42 -11.68
N ASP A 137 11.36 17.49 -10.88
CA ASP A 137 12.27 18.63 -10.94
C ASP A 137 13.60 18.38 -10.21
N ARG A 138 13.65 17.38 -9.31
CA ARG A 138 14.83 17.03 -8.50
C ARG A 138 15.52 15.74 -8.98
N VAL A 139 14.83 14.94 -9.80
CA VAL A 139 15.42 13.79 -10.49
C VAL A 139 16.00 14.26 -11.82
N ALA A 140 17.31 14.11 -11.99
CA ALA A 140 17.97 14.40 -13.27
C ALA A 140 17.24 13.69 -14.42
N LYS A 141 16.89 14.43 -15.48
CA LYS A 141 16.24 13.86 -16.67
C LYS A 141 17.08 12.67 -17.16
N PRO A 142 16.49 11.48 -17.35
CA PRO A 142 17.22 10.39 -17.98
C PRO A 142 17.68 10.87 -19.37
N PRO A 143 18.88 10.47 -19.82
CA PRO A 143 19.38 10.89 -21.12
C PRO A 143 18.38 10.45 -22.19
N THR A 144 17.92 11.41 -22.98
CA THR A 144 17.07 11.16 -24.14
C THR A 144 17.86 10.25 -25.09
N ARG A 145 17.41 9.01 -25.30
CA ARG A 145 17.93 8.19 -26.40
C ARG A 145 17.51 8.88 -27.69
N THR A 146 18.46 9.56 -28.32
CA THR A 146 18.36 9.91 -29.74
C THR A 146 18.56 8.63 -30.53
N SER A 147 17.54 8.27 -31.31
CA SER A 147 17.60 7.20 -32.31
C SER A 147 18.64 7.46 -33.38
#